data_AF-A0A7X0JR46-F1
#
_entry.id   AF-A0A7X0JR46-F1
#
_cell.length_a   1.000
_cell.length_b   1.000
_cell.length_c   1.000
_cell.angle_alpha   90.00
_cell.angle_beta   90.00
_cell.angle_gamma   90.00
#
_symmetry.space_group_name_H-M   'P 1'
#
loop_
_entity.id
_entity.type
_entity.pdbx_description
1 polymer ?
#
loop_
_entity_poly.entity_id
_entity_poly.type
_entity_poly.pdbx_seq_one_letter_code
_entity_poly.pdbx_strand_id
1 'polypeptide(L)'
;MLDVLFYFALVVAVILTIGETLVLVKTDKYWPLSLDDYAVCALLAFSAFNVTDIFGLVLMLVAWAFMAGNLYAMLFTRMDPNGGTRERLGALAVLLLCALAGGAMTALELIDLNSAV
;
A
#
# COMPACT_ATOMS: atom_id res chain seq x y z
N MET A 1 -11.80 -15.70 -1.07
CA MET A 1 -11.23 -14.39 -1.47
C MET A 1 -9.90 -14.15 -0.77
N LEU A 2 -9.74 -14.64 0.47
CA LEU A 2 -8.48 -14.79 1.21
C LEU A 2 -7.23 -15.11 0.37
N ASP A 3 -7.18 -16.18 -0.43
CA ASP A 3 -5.98 -16.50 -1.23
C ASP A 3 -5.60 -15.38 -2.20
N VAL A 4 -6.60 -14.79 -2.86
CA VAL A 4 -6.39 -13.65 -3.76
C VAL A 4 -5.86 -12.45 -2.98
N LEU A 5 -6.44 -12.17 -1.82
CA LEU A 5 -6.01 -11.06 -0.95
C LEU A 5 -4.58 -11.25 -0.45
N PHE A 6 -4.22 -12.48 -0.07
CA PHE A 6 -2.88 -12.88 0.34
C PHE A 6 -1.84 -12.60 -0.76
N TYR A 7 -2.04 -13.19 -1.94
CA TYR A 7 -1.10 -13.01 -3.05
C TYR A 7 -1.05 -11.56 -3.52
N PHE A 8 -2.20 -10.88 -3.57
CA PHE A 8 -2.28 -9.48 -3.97
C PHE A 8 -1.50 -8.57 -3.01
N ALA A 9 -1.71 -8.71 -1.70
CA ALA A 9 -1.00 -7.96 -0.67
C ALA A 9 0.52 -8.20 -0.74
N LEU A 10 0.95 -9.46 -0.87
CA LEU A 10 2.38 -9.78 -0.99
C LEU A 10 3.02 -9.20 -2.25
N VAL A 11 2.37 -9.33 -3.41
CA VAL A 11 2.89 -8.78 -4.66
C VAL A 11 3.03 -7.26 -4.56
N VAL A 12 2.03 -6.57 -4.02
CA VAL A 12 2.09 -5.11 -3.83
C VAL A 12 3.19 -4.72 -2.83
N ALA A 13 3.32 -5.43 -1.71
CA ALA A 13 4.39 -5.19 -0.73
C ALA A 13 5.78 -5.31 -1.37
N VAL A 14 6.00 -6.36 -2.17
CA VAL A 14 7.28 -6.57 -2.86
C VAL A 14 7.56 -5.46 -3.88
N ILE A 15 6.58 -5.13 -4.72
CA ILE A 15 6.72 -4.07 -5.73
C ILE A 15 7.05 -2.72 -5.08
N LEU A 16 6.35 -2.35 -4.00
CA LEU A 16 6.58 -1.09 -3.30
C LEU A 16 7.93 -1.07 -2.59
N THR A 17 8.33 -2.17 -1.95
CA THR A 17 9.65 -2.28 -1.31
C THR A 17 10.78 -2.07 -2.33
N ILE A 18 10.68 -2.72 -3.51
CA ILE A 18 11.65 -2.54 -4.60
C ILE A 18 11.61 -1.11 -5.12
N GLY A 19 10.41 -0.57 -5.35
CA GLY A 19 10.21 0.80 -5.84
C GLY A 19 10.85 1.84 -4.92
N GLU A 20 10.63 1.72 -3.61
CA GLU A 20 11.21 2.60 -2.60
C GLU A 20 12.73 2.43 -2.51
N THR A 21 13.23 1.20 -2.58
CA THR A 21 14.68 0.94 -2.62
C THR A 21 15.34 1.62 -3.83
N LEU A 22 14.71 1.54 -5.00
CA LEU A 22 15.20 2.19 -6.21
C LEU A 22 15.16 3.72 -6.11
N VAL A 23 14.16 4.29 -5.44
CA VAL A 23 14.11 5.74 -5.17
C VAL A 23 15.24 6.13 -4.24
N LEU A 24 15.37 5.45 -3.09
CA LEU A 24 16.38 5.72 -2.10
C LEU A 24 17.81 5.71 -2.69
N VAL A 25 18.11 4.71 -3.52
CA VAL A 25 19.43 4.58 -4.17
C VAL A 25 19.65 5.61 -5.28
N LYS A 26 18.61 6.06 -5.98
CA LYS A 26 18.75 6.96 -7.15
C LYS A 26 18.56 8.44 -6.86
N THR A 27 17.94 8.82 -5.73
CA THR A 27 17.51 10.21 -5.52
C THR A 27 18.06 10.88 -4.26
N ASP A 28 19.13 10.36 -3.66
CA ASP A 28 19.70 10.87 -2.39
C ASP A 28 18.61 11.18 -1.34
N LYS A 29 17.53 10.37 -1.34
CA LYS A 29 16.38 10.55 -0.43
C LYS A 29 16.89 10.34 1.01
N TYR A 30 16.45 11.19 1.93
CA TYR A 30 16.79 11.06 3.34
C TYR A 30 16.21 9.75 3.91
N TRP A 31 17.07 8.80 4.26
CA TRP A 31 16.66 7.42 4.61
C TRP A 31 15.59 7.29 5.72
N PRO A 32 15.53 8.13 6.77
CA PRO A 32 14.47 8.03 7.77
C PRO A 32 13.09 8.36 7.21
N LEU A 33 13.04 9.13 6.11
CA LEU A 33 11.80 9.44 5.37
C LEU A 33 11.34 8.26 4.49
N SER A 34 12.11 7.17 4.45
CA SER A 34 11.74 5.92 3.78
C SER A 34 11.35 4.84 4.78
N LEU A 35 11.59 5.05 6.08
CA LEU A 35 11.40 4.03 7.10
C LEU A 35 9.92 3.67 7.28
N ASP A 36 9.04 4.66 7.19
CA ASP A 36 7.59 4.49 7.22
C ASP A 36 7.08 3.70 6.02
N ASP A 37 7.59 3.96 4.82
CA ASP A 37 7.27 3.19 3.60
C ASP A 37 7.64 1.71 3.76
N TYR A 38 8.83 1.40 4.28
CA TYR A 38 9.24 0.02 4.56
C TYR A 38 8.43 -0.61 5.69
N ALA A 39 8.12 0.14 6.76
CA ALA A 39 7.34 -0.36 7.88
C ALA A 39 5.92 -0.75 7.43
N VAL A 40 5.29 0.05 6.56
CA VAL A 40 3.96 -0.25 6.03
C VAL A 40 3.99 -1.43 5.06
N CYS A 41 5.04 -1.56 4.23
CA CYS A 41 5.22 -2.76 3.39
C CYS A 41 5.39 -4.02 4.25
N ALA A 42 6.17 -3.94 5.33
CA ALA A 42 6.32 -5.05 6.28
C ALA A 42 5.01 -5.38 7.00
N LEU A 43 4.24 -4.36 7.40
CA LEU A 43 2.92 -4.54 8.01
C LEU A 43 1.94 -5.21 7.03
N LEU A 44 1.97 -4.82 5.75
CA LEU A 44 1.14 -5.43 4.72
C LEU A 44 1.49 -6.90 4.50
N ALA A 45 2.78 -7.23 4.44
CA ALA A 45 3.24 -8.60 4.32
C ALA A 45 2.88 -9.43 5.56
N PHE A 46 3.11 -8.90 6.76
CA PHE A 46 2.76 -9.56 8.02
C PHE A 46 1.25 -9.83 8.12
N SER A 47 0.43 -8.84 7.80
CA SER A 47 -1.03 -8.98 7.83
C SER A 47 -1.54 -9.97 6.79
N ALA A 48 -0.88 -10.10 5.64
CA ALA A 48 -1.19 -11.13 4.65
C ALA A 48 -1.02 -12.55 5.24
N PHE A 49 0.06 -12.81 5.97
CA PHE A 49 0.23 -14.12 6.64
C PHE A 49 -0.78 -14.38 7.77
N ASN A 50 -1.53 -13.36 8.21
CA ASN A 50 -2.56 -13.45 9.25
C ASN A 50 -3.96 -13.15 8.69
N VAL A 51 -4.17 -13.28 7.38
CA VAL A 51 -5.41 -12.87 6.69
C VAL A 51 -6.66 -13.64 7.15
N THR A 52 -6.49 -14.79 7.80
CA THR A 52 -7.60 -15.60 8.35
C THR A 52 -8.12 -15.07 9.69
N ASP A 53 -7.39 -14.18 10.35
CA ASP A 53 -7.79 -13.57 11.63
C ASP A 53 -8.34 -12.16 11.41
N ILE A 54 -9.38 -11.80 12.16
CA ILE A 54 -9.97 -10.45 12.19
C ILE A 54 -8.89 -9.41 12.46
N PHE A 55 -8.00 -9.69 13.41
CA PHE A 55 -6.92 -8.77 13.73
C PHE A 55 -5.98 -8.55 12.54
N GLY A 56 -5.65 -9.62 11.80
CA GLY A 56 -4.85 -9.53 10.58
C GLY A 56 -5.53 -8.70 9.49
N LEU A 57 -6.83 -8.88 9.27
CA LEU A 57 -7.60 -8.08 8.31
C LEU A 57 -7.68 -6.59 8.71
N VAL A 58 -7.83 -6.29 10.00
CA VAL A 58 -7.81 -4.91 10.51
C VAL A 58 -6.43 -4.27 10.29
N LEU A 59 -5.34 -4.99 10.59
CA LEU A 59 -3.99 -4.50 10.30
C LEU A 59 -3.74 -4.28 8.81
N MET A 60 -4.28 -5.17 7.97
CA MET A 60 -4.19 -5.04 6.52
C MET A 60 -4.93 -3.79 6.03
N LEU A 61 -6.12 -3.48 6.59
CA LEU A 61 -6.84 -2.23 6.29
C LEU A 61 -6.05 -0.99 6.68
N VAL A 62 -5.39 -0.99 7.84
CA VAL A 62 -4.53 0.12 8.27
C VAL A 62 -3.39 0.32 7.28
N ALA A 63 -2.74 -0.76 6.84
CA ALA A 63 -1.67 -0.69 5.84
C ALA A 63 -2.18 -0.12 4.51
N TRP A 64 -3.31 -0.61 4.00
CA TRP A 64 -3.94 -0.10 2.77
C TRP A 64 -4.30 1.39 2.86
N ALA A 65 -4.88 1.82 3.98
CA ALA A 65 -5.26 3.21 4.20
C ALA A 65 -4.03 4.13 4.23
N PHE A 66 -2.96 3.73 4.93
CA PHE A 66 -1.71 4.47 4.96
C PHE A 66 -1.11 4.61 3.55
N MET A 67 -0.98 3.49 2.82
CA MET A 67 -0.44 3.50 1.45
C MET A 67 -1.27 4.37 0.52
N ALA A 68 -2.61 4.25 0.56
CA ALA A 68 -3.49 5.06 -0.27
C ALA A 68 -3.33 6.56 0.03
N GLY A 69 -3.26 6.94 1.31
CA GLY A 69 -3.00 8.32 1.72
C GLY A 69 -1.66 8.84 1.22
N ASN A 70 -0.58 8.07 1.40
CA ASN A 70 0.76 8.47 0.98
C ASN A 70 0.88 8.59 -0.56
N LEU A 71 0.35 7.61 -1.29
CA LEU A 71 0.32 7.62 -2.76
C LEU A 71 -0.54 8.77 -3.30
N TYR A 72 -1.67 9.07 -2.66
CA TYR A 72 -2.50 10.21 -3.01
C TYR A 72 -1.74 11.53 -2.81
N ALA A 73 -1.05 11.71 -1.67
CA ALA A 73 -0.26 12.90 -1.41
C ALA A 73 0.88 13.08 -2.44
N MET A 74 1.59 11.99 -2.79
CA MET A 74 2.61 12.00 -3.83
C MET A 74 2.05 12.30 -5.22
N LEU A 75 0.88 11.75 -5.56
CA LEU A 75 0.24 12.00 -6.85
C LEU A 75 -0.19 13.46 -6.95
N PHE A 76 -0.84 13.98 -5.92
CA PHE A 76 -1.34 15.35 -5.86
C PHE A 76 -0.21 16.38 -5.99
N THR A 77 0.88 16.20 -5.23
CA THR A 77 2.04 17.10 -5.29
C THR A 77 2.73 17.09 -6.67
N ARG A 78 2.73 15.94 -7.37
CA ARG A 78 3.30 15.85 -8.73
C ARG A 78 2.36 16.36 -9.83
N MET A 79 1.07 16.44 -9.55
CA MET A 79 0.08 17.04 -10.45
C MET A 79 0.05 18.57 -10.37
N ASP A 80 0.72 19.18 -9.38
CA ASP A 80 0.79 20.64 -9.23
C ASP A 80 1.30 21.31 -10.53
N PRO A 81 0.50 22.17 -11.19
CA PRO A 81 0.89 22.85 -12.42
C PRO A 81 2.12 23.75 -12.28
N ASN A 82 2.40 24.26 -11.08
CA ASN A 82 3.38 25.32 -10.85
C ASN A 82 4.71 24.83 -10.28
N GLY A 83 4.78 23.58 -9.81
CA GLY A 83 5.98 23.00 -9.20
C GLY A 83 6.13 21.48 -9.33
N GLY A 84 5.14 20.79 -9.88
CA GLY A 84 5.17 19.33 -10.06
C GLY A 84 5.99 18.92 -11.27
N THR A 85 6.89 17.93 -11.09
CA THR A 85 7.71 17.40 -12.19
C THR A 85 6.90 16.55 -13.19
N ARG A 86 5.64 16.21 -12.87
CA ARG A 86 4.75 15.26 -13.60
C ARG A 86 5.37 13.89 -13.87
N GLU A 87 6.50 13.59 -13.23
CA GLU A 87 7.19 12.32 -13.41
C GLU A 87 6.43 11.18 -12.73
N ARG A 88 6.32 10.05 -13.44
CA ARG A 88 5.78 8.79 -12.92
C ARG A 88 4.33 8.86 -12.43
N LEU A 89 3.55 9.85 -12.90
CA LEU A 89 2.13 10.00 -12.55
C LEU A 89 1.32 8.73 -12.82
N GLY A 90 1.53 8.09 -13.97
CA GLY A 90 0.84 6.85 -14.31
C GLY A 90 1.12 5.71 -13.34
N ALA A 91 2.37 5.53 -12.93
CA ALA A 91 2.74 4.50 -11.95
C ALA A 91 2.11 4.77 -10.58
N LEU A 92 2.13 6.02 -10.11
CA LEU A 92 1.48 6.41 -8.85
C LEU A 92 -0.04 6.21 -8.90
N ALA A 93 -0.68 6.55 -10.02
CA ALA A 93 -2.12 6.34 -10.19
C ALA A 93 -2.49 4.86 -10.15
N VAL A 94 -1.72 4.00 -10.83
CA VAL A 94 -1.93 2.54 -10.78
C VAL A 94 -1.74 2.00 -9.36
N LEU A 95 -0.67 2.41 -8.66
CA LEU A 95 -0.43 1.97 -7.28
C LEU A 95 -1.52 2.45 -6.33
N LEU A 96 -2.03 3.67 -6.50
CA LEU A 96 -3.15 4.19 -5.70
C LEU A 96 -4.41 3.35 -5.93
N LEU A 97 -4.73 3.02 -7.18
CA LEU A 97 -5.86 2.15 -7.49
C LEU A 97 -5.68 0.75 -6.89
N CYS A 98 -4.46 0.20 -6.92
CA CYS A 98 -4.15 -1.07 -6.26
C CYS A 98 -4.39 -0.99 -4.75
N ALA A 99 -3.95 0.08 -4.09
CA ALA A 99 -4.14 0.27 -2.66
C ALA A 99 -5.64 0.40 -2.30
N LEU A 100 -6.41 1.15 -3.09
CA LEU A 100 -7.85 1.29 -2.90
C LEU A 100 -8.60 -0.05 -3.14
N ALA A 101 -8.22 -0.79 -4.19
CA ALA A 101 -8.80 -2.10 -4.46
C ALA A 101 -8.48 -3.11 -3.36
N GLY A 102 -7.23 -3.16 -2.90
CA GLY A 102 -6.80 -3.99 -1.78
C GLY A 102 -7.56 -3.65 -0.49
N GLY A 103 -7.70 -2.36 -0.18
CA GLY A 103 -8.50 -1.89 0.95
C GLY A 103 -9.97 -2.29 0.85
N ALA A 104 -10.60 -2.11 -0.31
CA ALA A 104 -11.99 -2.52 -0.53
C ALA A 104 -12.19 -4.03 -0.39
N MET A 105 -11.32 -4.84 -0.98
CA MET A 105 -11.38 -6.30 -0.85
C MET A 105 -11.19 -6.76 0.60
N THR A 106 -10.26 -6.13 1.34
CA THR A 106 -10.04 -6.43 2.76
C THR A 106 -11.26 -6.06 3.61
N ALA A 107 -11.90 -4.92 3.33
CA ALA A 107 -13.11 -4.50 4.03
C ALA A 107 -14.29 -5.45 3.80
N LEU A 108 -14.47 -5.93 2.56
CA LEU A 108 -15.49 -6.91 2.24
C LEU A 108 -15.26 -8.23 2.98
N GLU A 109 -14.03 -8.74 2.97
CA GLU A 109 -13.67 -9.96 3.71
C GLU A 109 -13.92 -9.81 5.22
N LEU A 110 -13.60 -8.65 5.80
CA LEU A 110 -13.83 -8.38 7.21
C LEU A 110 -15.32 -8.38 7.58
N ILE A 111 -16.17 -7.81 6.71
CA ILE A 111 -17.63 -7.81 6.90
C ILE A 111 -18.17 -9.25 6.81
N ASP A 112 -17.73 -10.01 5.82
CA ASP A 112 -18.15 -11.41 5.63
C ASP A 112 -17.76 -12.26 6.85
N LEU A 113 -16.52 -12.14 7.32
CA LEU A 113 -16.04 -12.90 8.48
C LEU A 113 -16.81 -12.54 9.78
N ASN A 114 -17.11 -11.25 9.98
CA ASN A 114 -17.88 -10.79 11.14
C ASN A 114 -19.36 -11.21 11.07
N SER A 115 -19.90 -11.44 9.87
CA SER A 115 -21.29 -11.90 9.69
C SER A 115 -21.47 -13.41 9.94
N ALA A 116 -20.36 -14.16 9.98
CA ALA A 116 -20.34 -15.61 10.20
C ALA A 116 -20.14 -16.02 11.67
N VAL A 117 -19.84 -15.07 12.56
CA VAL A 117 -19.67 -15.24 14.01
C VAL A 117 -20.96 -14.85 14.74
#